data_AF-A0A2S6UBT2-F1
#
_entry.id   AF-A0A2S6UBT2-F1
#
_cell.length_a   1.000
_cell.length_b   1.000
_cell.length_c   1.000
_cell.angle_alpha   90.00
_cell.angle_beta   90.00
_cell.angle_gamma   90.00
#
_symmetry.space_group_name_H-M   'P 1'
#
loop_
_entity.id
_entity.type
_entity.pdbx_description
1 polymer ?
#
loop_
_entity_poly.entity_id
_entity_poly.type
_entity_poly.pdbx_seq_one_letter_code
_entity_poly.pdbx_strand_id
1 'polypeptide(L)'
;QWTAKGGRIGQATYALDDGSKFERIWFDDTDGYADPVTFWEEVYEDPESDEHSKILHRAMLYGRNLEDGKKNEYLMVSVESCDGEETVEVMIGVDLELSMLKVI
;
A
#
# COMPACT_ATOMS: atom_id res chain seq x y z
N GLN A 1 -8.95 10.91 9.72
CA GLN A 1 -9.06 9.45 9.91
C GLN A 1 -8.62 8.77 8.62
N TRP A 2 -7.77 7.74 8.71
CA TRP A 2 -7.19 7.08 7.54
C TRP A 2 -8.14 6.05 6.92
N THR A 3 -8.68 5.16 7.74
CA THR A 3 -9.38 3.93 7.31
C THR A 3 -10.90 4.02 7.39
N ALA A 4 -11.45 5.08 8.01
CA ALA A 4 -12.90 5.30 8.07
C ALA A 4 -13.48 5.48 6.66
N LYS A 5 -14.80 5.31 6.51
CA LYS A 5 -15.51 5.60 5.26
C LYS A 5 -15.27 7.05 4.84
N GLY A 6 -14.82 7.27 3.60
CA GLY A 6 -14.39 8.58 3.13
C GLY A 6 -13.04 9.05 3.68
N GLY A 7 -12.31 8.18 4.36
CA GLY A 7 -10.95 8.42 4.86
C GLY A 7 -9.91 8.53 3.75
N ARG A 8 -8.67 8.82 4.15
CA ARG A 8 -7.58 9.16 3.22
C ARG A 8 -7.16 8.00 2.32
N ILE A 9 -7.10 6.77 2.85
CA ILE A 9 -6.54 5.62 2.13
C ILE A 9 -7.41 5.13 0.95
N GLY A 10 -8.71 5.42 0.97
CA GLY A 10 -9.65 4.92 -0.03
C GLY A 10 -10.02 5.91 -1.13
N GLN A 11 -9.40 7.09 -1.20
CA GLN A 11 -9.74 8.11 -2.20
C GLN A 11 -9.33 7.68 -3.62
N ALA A 12 -9.90 8.33 -4.64
CA ALA A 12 -9.54 8.05 -6.04
C ALA A 12 -8.10 8.51 -6.37
N THR A 13 -7.58 9.49 -5.64
CA THR A 13 -6.23 10.02 -5.82
C THR A 13 -5.52 10.12 -4.47
N TYR A 14 -4.21 9.91 -4.48
CA TYR A 14 -3.34 10.18 -3.33
C TYR A 14 -2.27 11.20 -3.70
N ALA A 15 -2.11 12.22 -2.86
CA ALA A 15 -1.06 13.23 -3.01
C ALA A 15 -0.04 13.12 -1.87
N LEU A 16 1.24 13.12 -2.23
CA LEU A 16 2.36 13.29 -1.31
C LEU A 16 2.61 14.78 -1.05
N ASP A 17 3.36 15.07 0.02
CA ASP A 17 3.63 16.43 0.47
C ASP A 17 4.52 17.21 -0.52
N ASP A 18 5.27 16.51 -1.38
CA ASP A 18 6.07 17.09 -2.46
C ASP A 18 5.24 17.50 -3.69
N GLY A 19 3.93 17.26 -3.67
CA GLY A 19 3.00 17.55 -4.76
C GLY A 19 2.84 16.42 -5.78
N SER A 20 3.57 15.30 -5.64
CA SER A 20 3.38 14.10 -6.45
C SER A 20 1.97 13.53 -6.26
N LYS A 21 1.29 13.26 -7.36
CA LYS A 21 -0.07 12.67 -7.37
C LYS A 21 -0.06 11.28 -8.01
N PHE A 22 -0.84 10.39 -7.42
CA PHE A 22 -1.05 9.03 -7.86
C PHE A 22 -2.55 8.75 -7.97
N GLU A 23 -2.95 8.03 -9.01
CA GLU A 23 -4.32 7.58 -9.23
C GLU A 23 -4.50 6.19 -8.61
N ARG A 24 -5.67 5.90 -8.04
CA ARG A 24 -5.94 4.60 -7.44
C ARG A 24 -5.97 3.53 -8.53
N ILE A 25 -5.21 2.45 -8.34
CA ILE A 25 -5.14 1.32 -9.27
C ILE A 25 -6.11 0.21 -8.83
N TRP A 26 -6.19 -0.07 -7.54
CA TRP A 26 -7.15 -1.04 -7.04
C TRP A 26 -8.56 -0.45 -6.98
N PHE A 27 -9.53 -1.19 -7.48
CA PHE A 27 -10.92 -0.71 -7.57
C PHE A 27 -11.02 0.60 -8.36
N ASP A 28 -10.33 0.67 -9.50
CA ASP A 28 -10.30 1.82 -10.41
C ASP A 28 -11.65 2.08 -11.11
N ASP A 29 -12.52 1.06 -11.15
CA ASP A 29 -13.90 1.14 -11.61
C ASP A 29 -14.88 1.78 -10.60
N THR A 30 -14.42 2.03 -9.38
CA THR A 30 -15.26 2.59 -8.31
C THR A 30 -15.14 4.11 -8.25
N ASP A 31 -16.22 4.82 -8.53
CA ASP A 31 -16.25 6.28 -8.42
C ASP A 31 -16.04 6.75 -6.97
N GLY A 32 -15.09 7.67 -6.78
CA GLY A 32 -14.85 8.30 -5.49
C GLY A 32 -14.11 7.39 -4.51
N TYR A 33 -14.74 7.04 -3.39
CA TYR A 33 -14.11 6.24 -2.31
C TYR A 33 -14.30 4.74 -2.53
N ALA A 34 -13.23 3.97 -2.38
CA ALA A 34 -13.26 2.51 -2.31
C ALA A 34 -12.72 2.03 -0.95
N ASP A 35 -13.31 0.97 -0.41
CA ASP A 35 -12.82 0.34 0.81
C ASP A 35 -11.44 -0.30 0.55
N PRO A 36 -10.44 -0.11 1.44
CA PRO A 36 -9.14 -0.73 1.30
C PRO A 36 -9.20 -2.24 1.45
N VAL A 37 -8.28 -2.94 0.77
CA VAL A 37 -8.09 -4.38 0.96
C VAL A 37 -7.73 -4.61 2.43
N THR A 38 -8.47 -5.50 3.10
CA THR A 38 -8.28 -5.79 4.51
C THR A 38 -7.90 -7.25 4.69
N PHE A 39 -6.79 -7.51 5.39
CA PHE A 39 -6.31 -8.87 5.66
C PHE A 39 -5.56 -8.93 6.99
N TRP A 40 -5.43 -10.15 7.53
CA TRP A 40 -4.63 -10.42 8.72
C TRP A 40 -3.31 -11.04 8.32
N GLU A 41 -2.22 -10.56 8.94
CA GLU A 41 -0.91 -11.21 8.93
C GLU A 41 -0.68 -11.89 10.28
N GLU A 42 -0.10 -13.09 10.25
CA GLU A 42 0.33 -13.84 11.43
C GLU A 42 1.85 -13.96 11.37
N VAL A 43 2.55 -13.36 12.34
CA VAL A 43 4.02 -13.34 12.38
C VAL A 43 4.52 -14.30 13.46
N TYR A 44 5.20 -15.35 13.01
CA TYR A 44 5.81 -16.37 13.84
C TYR A 44 7.31 -16.09 13.98
N GLU A 45 7.77 -15.80 15.19
CA GLU A 45 9.19 -15.50 15.47
C GLU A 45 9.97 -16.72 15.94
N ASP A 46 9.32 -17.65 16.62
CA ASP A 46 9.91 -18.90 17.11
C ASP A 46 9.46 -20.08 16.23
N PRO A 47 10.38 -20.76 15.52
CA PRO A 47 10.03 -21.89 14.66
C PRO A 47 9.54 -23.12 15.43
N GLU A 48 9.74 -23.20 16.74
CA GLU A 48 9.30 -24.31 17.59
C GLU A 48 8.02 -24.00 18.40
N SER A 49 7.42 -22.82 18.22
CA SER A 49 6.23 -22.36 18.93
C SER A 49 5.11 -21.95 17.97
N ASP A 50 3.87 -22.18 18.39
CA ASP A 50 2.68 -21.67 17.69
C ASP A 50 2.28 -20.26 18.17
N GLU A 51 2.99 -19.68 19.14
CA GLU A 51 2.78 -18.29 19.56
C GLU A 51 3.17 -17.33 18.42
N HIS A 52 2.27 -16.39 18.10
CA HIS A 52 2.44 -15.43 17.02
C HIS A 52 1.73 -14.11 17.34
N SER A 53 2.20 -13.04 16.72
CA SER A 53 1.47 -11.77 16.70
C SER A 53 0.49 -11.75 15.53
N LYS A 54 -0.57 -10.93 15.64
CA LYS A 54 -1.55 -10.70 14.58
C LYS A 54 -1.60 -9.24 14.23
N ILE A 55 -1.40 -8.94 12.95
CA ILE A 55 -1.43 -7.58 12.43
C ILE A 55 -2.61 -7.47 11.47
N LEU A 56 -3.46 -6.46 11.66
CA LEU A 56 -4.54 -6.15 10.73
C LEU A 56 -4.08 -5.10 9.74
N HIS A 57 -3.96 -5.49 8.47
CA HIS A 57 -3.58 -4.59 7.39
C HIS A 57 -4.82 -4.07 6.68
N ARG A 58 -4.81 -2.78 6.36
CA ARG A 58 -5.72 -2.14 5.42
C ARG A 58 -4.88 -1.43 4.37
N ALA A 59 -4.88 -1.93 3.15
CA ALA A 59 -3.98 -1.49 2.09
C ALA A 59 -4.73 -0.97 0.86
N MET A 60 -4.12 0.01 0.18
CA MET A 60 -4.57 0.49 -1.12
C MET A 60 -3.39 0.78 -2.03
N LEU A 61 -3.51 0.37 -3.30
CA LEU A 61 -2.51 0.61 -4.33
C LEU A 61 -2.93 1.77 -5.23
N TYR A 62 -1.99 2.68 -5.43
CA TYR A 62 -2.05 3.79 -6.36
C TYR A 62 -0.88 3.71 -7.35
N GLY A 63 -0.96 4.43 -8.46
CA GLY A 63 0.17 4.56 -9.38
C GLY A 63 0.08 5.77 -10.28
N ARG A 64 1.18 6.01 -11.00
CA ARG A 64 1.30 7.05 -12.02
C ARG A 64 2.24 6.61 -13.12
N ASN A 65 1.99 7.12 -14.32
CA ASN A 65 2.92 6.97 -15.44
C ASN A 65 3.80 8.23 -15.55
N LEU A 66 5.12 8.05 -15.65
CA LEU A 66 6.09 9.15 -15.59
C LEU A 66 6.43 9.80 -16.95
N GLU A 67 5.75 9.41 -18.04
CA GLU A 67 5.97 9.74 -19.47
C GLU A 67 6.31 8.50 -20.29
N ASP A 68 6.15 8.61 -21.61
CA ASP A 68 6.41 7.53 -22.57
C ASP A 68 7.89 7.11 -22.54
N GLY A 69 8.14 5.82 -22.37
CA GLY A 69 9.49 5.26 -22.18
C GLY A 69 10.05 5.36 -20.75
N LYS A 70 9.30 5.94 -19.79
CA LYS A 70 9.62 5.84 -18.35
C LYS A 70 8.77 4.77 -17.68
N LYS A 71 9.26 4.27 -16.54
CA LYS A 71 8.56 3.26 -15.75
C LYS A 71 7.34 3.82 -15.06
N ASN A 72 6.39 2.94 -14.76
CA ASN A 72 5.33 3.27 -13.82
C ASN A 72 5.91 3.32 -12.40
N GLU A 73 5.42 4.28 -11.63
CA GLU A 73 5.60 4.32 -10.19
C GLU A 73 4.32 3.88 -9.52
N TYR A 74 4.47 3.12 -8.45
CA TYR A 74 3.39 2.61 -7.62
C TYR A 74 3.56 3.14 -6.22
N LEU A 75 2.44 3.49 -5.61
CA LEU A 75 2.36 3.93 -4.23
C LEU A 75 1.46 2.96 -3.48
N MET A 76 2.04 2.19 -2.56
CA MET A 76 1.27 1.40 -1.60
C MET A 76 1.10 2.23 -0.33
N VAL A 77 -0.14 2.36 0.13
CA VAL A 77 -0.46 2.93 1.44
C VAL A 77 -1.10 1.83 2.27
N SER A 78 -0.54 1.56 3.44
CA SER A 78 -1.02 0.56 4.40
C SER A 78 -1.28 1.22 5.76
N VAL A 79 -2.36 0.82 6.41
CA VAL A 79 -2.59 1.07 7.83
C VAL A 79 -2.58 -0.26 8.55
N GLU A 80 -1.70 -0.37 9.52
CA GLU A 80 -1.44 -1.59 10.28
C GLU A 80 -1.89 -1.37 11.71
N SER A 81 -2.71 -2.28 12.22
CA SER A 81 -3.15 -2.27 13.61
C SER A 81 -2.60 -3.49 14.34
N CYS A 82 -1.80 -3.27 15.38
CA CYS A 82 -1.24 -4.30 16.26
C CYS A 82 -1.20 -3.78 17.70
N ASP A 83 -1.57 -4.61 18.67
CA ASP A 83 -1.49 -4.30 20.12
C ASP A 83 -2.10 -2.95 20.56
N GLY A 84 -3.16 -2.51 19.86
CA GLY A 84 -3.86 -1.25 20.15
C GLY A 84 -3.19 0.00 19.56
N GLU A 85 -2.09 -0.17 18.86
CA GLU A 85 -1.43 0.88 18.09
C GLU A 85 -1.83 0.81 16.60
N GLU A 86 -1.80 1.97 15.93
CA GLU A 86 -1.99 2.07 14.49
C GLU A 86 -0.81 2.77 13.85
N THR A 87 -0.20 2.14 12.87
CA THR A 87 0.88 2.70 12.06
C THR A 87 0.41 2.89 10.63
N VAL A 88 0.89 3.95 9.99
CA VAL A 88 0.67 4.17 8.56
C VAL A 88 2.00 4.02 7.85
N GLU A 89 2.05 3.12 6.89
CA GLU A 89 3.20 2.92 6.02
C GLU A 89 2.86 3.39 4.61
N VAL A 90 3.85 4.03 3.98
CA VAL A 90 3.76 4.58 2.64
C VAL A 90 5.01 4.15 1.87
N MET A 91 4.85 3.32 0.85
CA MET A 91 5.93 2.79 0.03
C MET A 91 5.80 3.21 -1.42
N ILE A 92 6.88 3.69 -2.02
CA ILE A 92 6.97 3.98 -3.45
C ILE A 92 7.84 2.92 -4.12
N GLY A 93 7.29 2.27 -5.15
CA GLY A 93 7.98 1.27 -5.95
C GLY A 93 7.94 1.61 -7.44
N VAL A 94 8.79 0.93 -8.21
CA VAL A 94 8.80 0.97 -9.69
C VAL A 94 8.84 -0.44 -10.24
N ASP A 95 8.42 -0.61 -11.49
CA ASP A 95 8.58 -1.88 -12.19
C ASP A 95 10.07 -2.28 -12.24
N LEU A 96 10.36 -3.55 -11.95
CA LEU A 96 11.69 -4.13 -12.13
C LEU A 96 11.71 -4.98 -13.39
N GLU A 97 12.71 -4.74 -14.23
CA GLU A 97 13.03 -5.60 -15.37
C GLU A 97 14.20 -6.51 -15.00
N LEU A 98 14.24 -7.71 -15.59
CA LEU A 98 15.36 -8.65 -15.42
C LEU A 98 16.72 -8.02 -15.75
N SER A 99 16.75 -7.10 -16.72
CA SER A 99 17.94 -6.33 -17.12
C SER A 99 18.54 -5.48 -15.99
N MET A 100 17.75 -5.18 -14.94
CA MET A 100 18.12 -4.32 -13.83
C MET A 100 18.57 -5.10 -12.60
N LEU A 101 18.34 -6.41 -12.58
CA LEU A 101 18.78 -7.28 -11.49
C LEU A 101 20.23 -7.70 -11.75
N LYS A 102 21.14 -7.25 -10.88
CA LYS A 102 22.50 -7.78 -10.83
C LYS A 102 22.59 -8.76 -9.67
N VAL A 103 22.51 -10.06 -10.00
CA VAL A 103 22.81 -11.12 -9.02
C VAL A 103 24.34 -11.16 -8.86
N ILE A 104 24.80 -10.89 -7.64
CA ILE A 104 26.23 -10.94 -7.26
C ILE A 104 26.53 -12.31 -6.65
#